data_AF-A0A940C2L0-F1
#
_entry.id   AF-A0A940C2L0-F1
#
_cell.length_a   1.000
_cell.length_b   1.000
_cell.length_c   1.000
_cell.angle_alpha   90.00
_cell.angle_beta   90.00
_cell.angle_gamma   90.00
#
_symmetry.space_group_name_H-M   'P 1'
#
loop_
_entity.id
_entity.type
_entity.pdbx_description
1 polymer ?
#
loop_
_entity_poly.entity_id
_entity_poly.type
_entity_poly.pdbx_seq_one_letter_code
_entity_poly.pdbx_strand_id
1 'polypeptide(L)' 'MSNYEKDLAACLSDAGFTDEAVSEAVRLSEAGQKEDLIRYLRVKRCGLIEKLHESQKKIDRFDYMIRQTEKQI' A
#
# COMPACT_ATOMS: atom_id res chain seq x y z
N MET A 1 16.13 -15.32 -8.73
CA MET A 1 14.88 -14.65 -9.15
C MET A 1 14.27 -15.25 -10.41
N SER A 2 13.16 -15.96 -10.25
CA SER A 2 12.23 -16.30 -11.32
C SER A 2 11.46 -15.06 -11.80
N ASN A 3 10.63 -15.20 -12.84
CA ASN A 3 9.75 -14.11 -13.29
C ASN A 3 8.76 -13.68 -12.19
N TYR A 4 8.33 -14.62 -11.32
CA TYR A 4 7.41 -14.30 -10.23
C TYR A 4 8.02 -13.34 -9.20
N GLU A 5 9.28 -13.54 -8.78
CA GLU A 5 9.92 -12.62 -7.83
C GLU A 5 10.14 -11.22 -8.43
N LYS A 6 10.36 -11.13 -9.75
CA LYS A 6 10.45 -9.83 -10.45
C LYS A 6 9.11 -9.10 -10.42
N ASP A 7 8.03 -9.80 -10.74
CA ASP A 7 6.68 -9.23 -10.73
C ASP A 7 6.27 -8.82 -9.29
N LEU A 8 6.63 -9.63 -8.29
CA LEU A 8 6.43 -9.33 -6.88
C LEU A 8 7.17 -8.07 -6.46
N ALA A 9 8.46 -7.96 -6.79
CA ALA A 9 9.26 -6.79 -6.46
C ALA A 9 8.73 -5.51 -7.13
N ALA A 10 8.39 -5.58 -8.41
CA ALA A 10 7.78 -4.46 -9.14
C ALA A 10 6.46 -4.03 -8.51
N CYS A 11 5.58 -4.97 -8.20
CA CYS A 11 4.29 -4.69 -7.56
C CYS A 11 4.44 -3.94 -6.22
N LEU A 12 5.40 -4.34 -5.38
CA LEU A 12 5.64 -3.66 -4.11
C LEU A 12 6.29 -2.27 -4.29
N SER A 13 7.23 -2.16 -5.23
CA SER A 13 7.88 -0.89 -5.55
C SER A 13 6.87 0.14 -6.09
N ASP A 14 6.03 -0.26 -7.04
CA ASP A 14 4.99 0.60 -7.63
C ASP A 14 3.93 1.02 -6.61
N ALA A 15 3.67 0.18 -5.61
CA ALA A 15 2.80 0.50 -4.47
C ALA A 15 3.47 1.42 -3.43
N GLY A 16 4.75 1.81 -3.63
CA GLY A 16 5.48 2.72 -2.77
C GLY A 16 5.98 2.09 -1.47
N PHE A 17 6.23 0.78 -1.46
CA PHE A 17 6.92 0.13 -0.33
C PHE A 17 8.43 0.34 -0.41
N THR A 18 9.10 0.27 0.74
CA THR A 18 10.55 0.46 0.82
C THR A 18 11.32 -0.75 0.28
N ASP A 19 12.58 -0.54 -0.09
CA ASP A 19 13.45 -1.59 -0.61
C ASP A 19 13.62 -2.75 0.38
N GLU A 20 13.63 -2.48 1.69
CA GLU A 20 13.66 -3.52 2.72
C GLU A 20 12.38 -4.36 2.70
N ALA A 21 11.23 -3.71 2.49
CA ALA A 21 9.95 -4.39 2.44
C ALA A 21 9.82 -5.25 1.17
N VAL A 22 10.38 -4.79 0.06
CA VAL A 22 10.48 -5.52 -1.21
C VAL A 22 11.41 -6.72 -1.06
N SER A 23 12.60 -6.51 -0.49
CA SER A 23 13.60 -7.56 -0.25
C SER A 23 13.05 -8.68 0.63
N GLU A 24 12.33 -8.34 1.70
CA GLU A 24 11.70 -9.32 2.58
C GLU A 24 10.64 -10.18 1.86
N ALA A 25 9.83 -9.57 0.98
CA ALA A 25 8.84 -10.32 0.19
C ALA A 25 9.51 -11.30 -0.78
N VAL A 26 10.56 -10.85 -1.47
CA VAL A 26 11.35 -11.69 -2.38
C VAL A 26 12.02 -12.83 -1.62
N ARG A 27 12.61 -12.55 -0.46
CA ARG A 27 13.23 -13.55 0.41
C ARG A 27 12.26 -14.65 0.83
N LEU A 28 11.04 -14.28 1.25
CA LEU A 28 9.99 -15.25 1.61
C LEU A 28 9.56 -16.10 0.41
N SER A 29 9.52 -15.52 -0.80
CA SER A 29 9.24 -16.25 -2.05
C SER A 29 10.34 -17.26 -2.36
N GLU A 30 11.61 -16.82 -2.37
CA GLU A 30 12.76 -17.67 -2.69
C GLU A 30 12.96 -18.80 -1.66
N ALA A 31 12.57 -18.58 -0.41
CA ALA A 31 12.56 -19.60 0.64
C ALA A 31 11.37 -20.59 0.56
N GLY A 32 10.44 -20.41 -0.39
CA GLY A 32 9.25 -21.25 -0.53
C GLY A 32 8.22 -21.07 0.59
N GLN A 33 8.35 -20.03 1.42
CA GLN A 33 7.48 -19.75 2.57
C GLN A 33 6.17 -19.08 2.14
N LYS A 34 5.36 -19.81 1.36
CA LYS A 34 4.16 -19.27 0.71
C LYS A 34 3.14 -18.68 1.70
N GLU A 35 2.90 -19.35 2.82
CA GLU A 35 1.93 -18.87 3.83
C GLU A 35 2.39 -17.57 4.50
N ASP A 36 3.68 -17.49 4.84
CA ASP A 36 4.29 -16.28 5.41
C ASP A 36 4.28 -15.14 4.41
N LEU A 37 4.57 -15.40 3.13
CA LEU A 37 4.47 -14.41 2.06
C LEU A 37 3.04 -13.88 1.92
N ILE A 38 2.03 -14.76 1.89
CA ILE A 38 0.61 -14.35 1.82
C ILE A 38 0.24 -13.49 3.03
N ARG A 39 0.66 -13.89 4.24
CA ARG A 39 0.42 -13.12 5.46
C ARG A 39 1.08 -11.75 5.39
N TYR A 40 2.33 -11.70 4.94
CA TYR A 40 3.09 -10.46 4.78
C TYR A 40 2.39 -9.50 3.82
N LEU A 41 1.98 -9.98 2.64
CA LEU A 41 1.26 -9.18 1.65
C LEU A 41 -0.10 -8.67 2.17
N ARG A 42 -0.82 -9.47 2.95
CA ARG A 42 -2.08 -9.04 3.59
C ARG A 42 -1.85 -7.89 4.58
N VAL A 43 -0.79 -7.95 5.38
CA VAL A 43 -0.42 -6.86 6.30
C VAL A 43 -0.08 -5.59 5.52
N LYS A 44 0.72 -5.71 4.46
CA LYS A 44 1.05 -4.56 3.58
C LYS A 44 -0.20 -3.95 2.95
N ARG A 45 -1.14 -4.77 2.47
CA ARG A 45 -2.45 -4.31 1.99
C ARG A 45 -3.24 -3.55 3.04
N CYS A 46 -3.29 -4.03 4.29
CA CYS A 46 -3.99 -3.32 5.37
C CYS A 46 -3.39 -1.92 5.59
N GLY A 47 -2.06 -1.78 5.58
CA GLY A 47 -1.42 -0.47 5.70
C GLY A 47 -1.77 0.49 4.55
N LEU A 48 -1.98 -0.01 3.33
CA LEU A 48 -2.46 0.82 2.21
C LEU A 48 -3.91 1.29 2.43
N ILE A 49 -4.76 0.42 2.96
CA ILE A 49 -6.15 0.77 3.29
C ILE A 49 -6.20 1.85 4.37
N GLU A 50 -5.32 1.77 5.37
CA GLU A 50 -5.21 2.81 6.41
C GLU A 50 -4.80 4.15 5.82
N LYS A 51 -3.76 4.19 4.98
CA LYS A 51 -3.32 5.41 4.28
C LYS A 51 -4.42 5.99 3.38
N LEU A 52 -5.19 5.12 2.71
CA LEU A 52 -6.35 5.52 1.92
C LEU A 52 -7.41 6.18 2.80
N HIS A 53 -7.79 5.56 3.92
CA HIS A 53 -8.76 6.12 4.86
C HIS A 53 -8.30 7.46 5.46
N GLU A 54 -7.00 7.63 5.74
CA GLU A 54 -6.45 8.92 6.20
C GLU A 54 -6.56 10.00 5.13
N SER A 55 -6.27 9.65 3.88
CA SER A 55 -6.36 10.57 2.75
C SER A 55 -7.82 10.96 2.48
N GLN A 56 -8.75 10.00 2.57
CA GLN A 56 -10.19 10.26 2.47
C GLN A 56 -10.66 11.26 3.54
N LYS A 57 -10.27 11.06 4.81
CA LYS A 57 -10.62 12.00 5.89
C LYS A 57 -10.11 13.42 5.64
N LYS A 58 -8.95 13.57 4.99
CA LYS A 58 -8.43 14.89 4.60
C LYS A 58 -9.31 15.51 3.51
N ILE A 59 -9.64 14.74 2.47
CA ILE A 59 -10.53 15.17 1.38
C ILE A 59 -11.88 15.60 1.94
N ASP A 60 -12.52 14.78 2.79
CA ASP A 60 -13.82 15.09 3.38
C ASP A 60 -13.83 16.44 4.13
N ARG A 61 -12.72 16.78 4.80
CA ARG A 61 -12.55 18.08 5.47
C ARG A 61 -12.44 19.23 4.48
N PHE A 62 -11.70 19.03 3.38
CA PHE A 62 -11.60 20.02 2.32
C PHE A 62 -12.94 20.24 1.64
N ASP A 63 -13.67 19.18 1.31
CA ASP A 63 -15.00 19.24 0.71
C ASP A 63 -15.98 20.01 1.61
N TYR A 64 -15.95 19.74 2.92
CA TYR A 64 -16.72 20.52 3.88
C TYR A 64 -16.38 22.01 3.82
N MET A 65 -15.09 22.37 3.84
CA MET A 65 -14.64 23.77 3.82
C MET A 65 -14.98 24.47 2.50
N ILE A 66 -14.83 23.79 1.36
CA ILE A 66 -15.27 24.29 0.06
C ILE A 66 -16.76 24.61 0.12
N ARG A 67 -17.58 23.67 0.59
CA ARG A 67 -19.03 23.87 0.70
C ARG A 67 -19.42 25.02 1.63
N GLN A 68 -18.69 25.23 2.73
CA GLN A 68 -18.92 26.39 3.61
C GLN A 68 -18.53 27.70 2.94
N THR A 69 -17.46 27.71 2.15
CA THR A 69 -16.97 28.89 1.43
C THR A 69 -17.94 29.29 0.32
N GLU A 70 -18.45 28.32 -0.45
CA GLU A 70 -19.48 28.53 -1.49
C GLU A 70 -20.80 29.11 -0.96
N LYS A 71 -21.09 28.96 0.33
CA LYS A 71 -22.30 29.55 0.93
C LYS A 71 -22.12 30.99 1.39
N GLN A 72 -20.87 31.44 1.52
CA GLN A 72 -20.53 32.80 1.98
C GLN A 72 -20.33 33.76 0.81
N ILE A 73 -20.13 33.23 -0.41
CA ILE A 73 -20.11 33.95 -1.68
C ILE A 73 -21.50 33.85 -2.31
#